data_AF-A0A2S8XBS6-F1
#
_entry.id   AF-A0A2S8XBS6-F1
#
_cell.length_a   1.000
_cell.length_b   1.000
_cell.length_c   1.000
_cell.angle_alpha   90.00
_cell.angle_beta   90.00
_cell.angle_gamma   90.00
#
_symmetry.space_group_name_H-M   'P 1'
#
loop_
_entity.id
_entity.type
_entity.pdbx_description
1 polymer ?
#
loop_
_entity_poly.entity_id
_entity_poly.type
_entity_poly.pdbx_seq_one_letter_code
_entity_poly.pdbx_strand_id
1 'polypeptide(L)'
;MAIQEIALDIDLSVGIFQDTIFEDQKLKLRELGQDADGNSIYPSNGSWESIPIRIQDKIASFKGVVASVDALGGASYKIYWSTSEDGFEWGAYEEIVADVTAPKSPAKYVKVKIEIVAEKEYSNFYIDDFNQKGKYSNPFIESDSGSLGLKKLYQLNMERALDTPTGMVLSQKVEKVKFKKLDSIRVSKG
;
A
#
# COMPACT_ATOMS: atom_id res chain seq x y z
N MET A 1 -39.95 31.02 -4.00
CA MET A 1 -38.57 31.54 -3.99
C MET A 1 -37.66 30.33 -4.09
N ALA A 2 -36.86 30.23 -5.16
CA ALA A 2 -35.91 29.13 -5.34
C ALA A 2 -34.65 29.45 -4.52
N ILE A 3 -34.26 28.52 -3.64
CA ILE A 3 -32.99 28.62 -2.91
C ILE A 3 -31.90 28.34 -3.94
N GLN A 4 -31.12 29.36 -4.30
CA GLN A 4 -30.01 29.20 -5.23
C GLN A 4 -28.90 28.43 -4.50
N GLU A 5 -28.73 27.15 -4.85
CA GLU A 5 -27.64 26.31 -4.32
C GLU A 5 -26.29 26.84 -4.84
N ILE A 6 -25.59 27.59 -4.01
CA ILE A 6 -24.18 27.96 -4.20
C ILE A 6 -23.32 26.90 -3.50
N ALA A 7 -22.68 26.02 -4.29
CA ALA A 7 -21.72 25.05 -3.78
C ALA A 7 -20.51 25.78 -3.19
N LEU A 8 -20.02 25.34 -2.02
CA LEU A 8 -18.72 25.78 -1.52
C LEU A 8 -17.63 25.20 -2.41
N ASP A 9 -17.05 26.03 -3.26
CA ASP A 9 -15.82 25.72 -3.99
C ASP A 9 -14.64 25.91 -3.03
N ILE A 10 -14.34 24.85 -2.27
CA ILE A 10 -13.19 24.83 -1.39
C ILE A 10 -12.00 24.31 -2.18
N ASP A 11 -10.97 25.15 -2.30
CA ASP A 11 -9.71 24.72 -2.87
C ASP A 11 -8.98 23.79 -1.90
N LEU A 12 -9.10 22.48 -2.15
CA LEU A 12 -8.44 21.44 -1.37
C LEU A 12 -6.92 21.37 -1.62
N SER A 13 -6.41 22.07 -2.64
CA SER A 13 -4.97 22.13 -2.93
C SER A 13 -4.20 23.01 -1.95
N VAL A 14 -4.90 23.87 -1.19
CA VAL A 14 -4.31 24.81 -0.25
C VAL A 14 -4.85 24.58 1.16
N GLY A 15 -3.95 24.32 2.10
CA GLY A 15 -4.33 24.08 3.49
C GLY A 15 -3.19 23.48 4.30
N ILE A 16 -3.55 22.96 5.47
CA ILE A 16 -2.64 22.22 6.35
C ILE A 16 -2.92 20.73 6.13
N PHE A 17 -1.94 20.03 5.60
CA PHE A 17 -2.00 18.60 5.34
C PHE A 17 -1.32 17.85 6.48
N GLN A 18 -2.01 16.87 7.06
CA GLN A 18 -1.46 15.93 8.02
C GLN A 18 -1.71 14.52 7.51
N ASP A 19 -0.65 13.85 7.05
CA ASP A 19 -0.73 12.49 6.50
C ASP A 19 -1.73 12.34 5.33
N THR A 20 -2.00 13.46 4.66
CA THR A 20 -2.84 13.59 3.45
C THR A 20 -2.07 14.31 2.35
N ILE A 21 -2.55 14.18 1.12
CA ILE A 21 -2.05 14.89 -0.06
C ILE A 21 -3.20 15.18 -1.03
N PHE A 22 -3.12 16.31 -1.72
CA PHE A 22 -4.00 16.61 -2.85
C PHE A 22 -3.30 16.30 -4.17
N GLU A 23 -3.76 15.28 -4.87
CA GLU A 23 -3.20 14.81 -6.15
C GLU A 23 -4.35 14.34 -7.04
N ASP A 24 -4.23 14.50 -8.36
CA ASP A 24 -5.30 14.13 -9.31
C ASP A 24 -6.68 14.74 -8.99
N GLN A 25 -6.67 15.98 -8.49
CA GLN A 25 -7.86 16.71 -8.06
C GLN A 25 -8.62 16.06 -6.88
N LYS A 26 -7.98 15.17 -6.14
CA LYS A 26 -8.59 14.43 -5.01
C LYS A 26 -7.72 14.55 -3.77
N LEU A 27 -8.37 14.68 -2.62
CA LEU A 27 -7.71 14.54 -1.33
C LEU A 27 -7.63 13.06 -0.96
N LYS A 28 -6.41 12.56 -0.70
CA LYS A 28 -6.15 11.18 -0.30
C LYS A 28 -5.13 11.09 0.83
N LEU A 29 -5.03 9.93 1.47
CA LEU A 29 -3.95 9.66 2.42
C LEU A 29 -2.61 9.61 1.68
N ARG A 30 -1.56 10.10 2.34
CA ARG A 30 -0.20 10.05 1.77
C ARG A 30 0.34 8.62 1.82
N GLU A 31 0.87 8.13 0.71
CA GLU A 31 1.55 6.84 0.66
C GLU A 31 2.82 6.88 1.53
N LEU A 32 2.98 5.89 2.42
CA LEU A 32 4.15 5.72 3.28
C LEU A 32 5.22 4.85 2.62
N GLY A 33 4.80 3.97 1.71
CA GLY A 33 5.65 3.02 1.00
C GLY A 33 4.81 1.91 0.37
N GLN A 34 5.47 0.84 -0.03
CA GLN A 34 4.84 -0.35 -0.59
C GLN A 34 5.22 -1.58 0.22
N ASP A 35 4.33 -2.56 0.25
CA ASP A 35 4.60 -3.86 0.84
C ASP A 35 5.40 -4.76 -0.10
N ALA A 36 5.68 -5.99 0.34
CA ALA A 36 6.52 -6.90 -0.42
C ALA A 36 5.86 -7.44 -1.71
N ASP A 37 4.54 -7.29 -1.84
CA ASP A 37 3.76 -7.63 -3.04
C ASP A 37 3.53 -6.41 -3.95
N GLY A 38 4.02 -5.23 -3.56
CA GLY A 38 3.88 -3.98 -4.30
C GLY A 38 2.59 -3.20 -4.02
N ASN A 39 1.83 -3.58 -2.98
CA ASN A 39 0.63 -2.84 -2.57
C ASN A 39 1.04 -1.60 -1.77
N SER A 40 0.41 -0.45 -2.05
CA SER A 40 0.65 0.79 -1.31
C SER A 40 0.21 0.71 0.15
N ILE A 41 1.06 1.17 1.05
CA ILE A 41 0.81 1.28 2.48
C ILE A 41 0.50 2.73 2.82
N TYR A 42 -0.62 2.95 3.50
CA TYR A 42 -1.11 4.26 3.94
C TYR A 42 -1.12 4.36 5.46
N PRO A 43 -1.09 5.58 6.03
CA PRO A 43 -1.34 5.78 7.45
C PRO A 43 -2.78 5.38 7.81
N SER A 44 -3.04 5.06 9.08
CA SER A 44 -4.39 4.64 9.53
C SER A 44 -5.41 5.77 9.46
N ASN A 45 -4.95 7.01 9.56
CA ASN A 45 -5.76 8.21 9.44
C ASN A 45 -4.90 9.37 8.92
N GLY A 46 -5.58 10.40 8.45
CA GLY A 46 -4.99 11.66 8.06
C GLY A 46 -6.03 12.77 8.08
N SER A 47 -5.58 14.02 8.09
CA SER A 47 -6.48 15.16 8.03
C SER A 47 -5.97 16.26 7.12
N TRP A 48 -6.92 17.07 6.65
CA TRP A 48 -6.67 18.31 5.93
C TRP A 48 -7.49 19.41 6.58
N GLU A 49 -6.89 20.58 6.79
CA GLU A 49 -7.57 21.77 7.30
C GLU A 49 -7.41 22.94 6.34
N SER A 50 -8.52 23.60 6.00
CA SER A 50 -8.52 24.78 5.15
C SER A 50 -7.84 25.98 5.84
N ILE A 51 -7.34 26.90 5.03
CA ILE A 51 -7.12 28.28 5.52
C ILE A 51 -8.47 28.91 5.93
N PRO A 52 -8.47 29.95 6.78
CA PRO A 52 -9.69 30.70 7.11
C PRO A 52 -10.41 31.23 5.86
N ILE A 53 -11.68 30.88 5.71
CA ILE A 53 -12.53 31.29 4.59
C ILE A 53 -13.52 32.34 5.10
N ARG A 54 -13.62 33.48 4.42
CA ARG A 54 -14.59 34.52 4.78
C ARG A 54 -16.00 34.16 4.30
N ILE A 55 -16.96 34.17 5.23
CA ILE A 55 -18.39 33.96 5.00
C ILE A 55 -18.99 35.24 4.40
N GLN A 56 -18.70 35.54 3.14
CA GLN A 56 -19.41 36.58 2.39
C GLN A 56 -20.61 35.93 1.69
N ASP A 57 -21.79 35.85 2.31
CA ASP A 57 -23.09 35.41 1.74
C ASP A 57 -23.10 34.12 0.87
N LYS A 58 -22.02 33.31 0.88
CA LYS A 58 -21.74 32.26 -0.12
C LYS A 58 -21.86 30.83 0.38
N ILE A 59 -22.21 30.59 1.65
CA ILE A 59 -22.31 29.21 2.16
C ILE A 59 -23.73 28.71 1.90
N ALA A 60 -24.00 28.19 0.70
CA ALA A 60 -25.32 27.66 0.39
C ALA A 60 -25.39 26.12 0.34
N SER A 61 -24.30 25.37 0.15
CA SER A 61 -24.20 23.97 0.59
C SER A 61 -22.78 23.39 0.46
N PHE A 62 -22.45 22.38 1.28
CA PHE A 62 -21.17 21.64 1.27
C PHE A 62 -21.12 20.46 0.29
N LYS A 63 -22.11 20.36 -0.61
CA LYS A 63 -22.28 19.22 -1.51
C LYS A 63 -21.07 18.97 -2.42
N GLY A 64 -20.26 19.99 -2.71
CA GLY A 64 -19.04 19.89 -3.51
C GLY A 64 -17.86 19.22 -2.82
N VAL A 65 -17.69 19.40 -1.51
CA VAL A 65 -16.56 18.85 -0.74
C VAL A 65 -16.67 17.33 -0.60
N VAL A 66 -17.89 16.82 -0.49
CA VAL A 66 -18.21 15.38 -0.43
C VAL A 66 -17.84 14.66 -1.73
N ALA A 67 -17.92 15.36 -2.88
CA ALA A 67 -17.63 14.78 -4.18
C ALA A 67 -16.13 14.68 -4.52
N SER A 68 -15.27 15.44 -3.83
CA SER A 68 -13.81 15.49 -4.08
C SER A 68 -12.98 14.62 -3.12
N VAL A 69 -13.63 13.95 -2.17
CA VAL A 69 -13.00 12.94 -1.29
C VAL A 69 -13.28 11.55 -1.85
N ASP A 70 -12.23 10.85 -2.27
CA ASP A 70 -12.32 9.49 -2.82
C ASP A 70 -11.94 8.48 -1.74
N ALA A 71 -12.95 7.90 -1.10
CA ALA A 71 -12.76 6.81 -0.14
C ALA A 71 -12.95 5.46 -0.86
N LEU A 72 -11.84 4.86 -1.27
CA LEU A 72 -11.82 3.52 -1.86
C LEU A 72 -11.70 2.46 -0.76
N GLY A 73 -12.26 1.26 -1.00
CA GLY A 73 -12.05 0.08 -0.16
C GLY A 73 -12.43 0.28 1.31
N GLY A 74 -13.70 0.65 1.57
CA GLY A 74 -14.29 0.77 2.93
C GLY A 74 -13.68 1.84 3.84
N ALA A 75 -12.75 2.66 3.34
CA ALA A 75 -12.32 3.89 3.99
C ALA A 75 -13.51 4.80 4.28
N SER A 76 -13.42 5.58 5.35
CA SER A 76 -14.45 6.54 5.74
C SER A 76 -13.85 7.93 5.92
N TYR A 77 -14.67 8.96 5.79
CA TYR A 77 -14.24 10.32 6.06
C TYR A 77 -15.31 11.07 6.86
N LYS A 78 -14.85 12.09 7.57
CA LYS A 78 -15.69 13.03 8.30
C LYS A 78 -15.27 14.45 7.97
N ILE A 79 -16.25 15.32 7.81
CA ILE A 79 -16.03 16.74 7.53
C ILE A 79 -16.49 17.50 8.76
N TYR A 80 -15.70 18.49 9.16
CA TYR A 80 -15.95 19.35 10.29
C TYR A 80 -15.86 20.80 9.86
N TRP A 81 -16.59 21.67 10.54
CA TRP A 81 -16.36 23.11 10.48
C TRP A 81 -15.93 23.66 11.83
N SER A 82 -15.24 24.79 11.82
CA SER A 82 -15.13 25.69 12.96
C SER A 82 -15.42 27.10 12.48
N THR A 83 -16.10 27.90 13.29
CA THR A 83 -16.47 29.27 12.93
C THR A 83 -15.80 30.28 13.85
N SER A 84 -15.60 31.49 13.32
CA SER A 84 -14.94 32.59 14.01
C SER A 84 -15.52 33.94 13.58
N GLU A 85 -15.60 34.89 14.51
CA GLU A 85 -16.02 36.27 14.23
C GLU A 85 -14.87 37.14 13.71
N ASP A 86 -13.63 36.84 14.11
CA ASP A 86 -12.45 37.68 13.85
C ASP A 86 -11.39 37.00 12.95
N GLY A 87 -11.49 35.68 12.77
CA GLY A 87 -10.54 34.86 12.00
C GLY A 87 -9.33 34.38 12.81
N PHE A 88 -9.26 34.70 14.10
CA PHE A 88 -8.15 34.37 14.99
C PHE A 88 -8.59 33.43 16.12
N GLU A 89 -9.73 33.73 16.76
CA GLU A 89 -10.31 32.88 17.78
C GLU A 89 -11.36 31.95 17.16
N TRP A 90 -11.13 30.65 17.28
CA TRP A 90 -11.93 29.62 16.62
C TRP A 90 -12.78 28.87 17.63
N GLY A 91 -14.07 28.66 17.29
CA GLY A 91 -14.95 27.80 18.05
C GLY A 91 -14.54 26.32 17.96
N ALA A 92 -15.26 25.47 18.69
CA ALA A 92 -15.07 24.03 18.60
C ALA A 92 -15.38 23.52 17.18
N TYR A 93 -14.70 22.44 16.78
CA TYR A 93 -15.03 21.74 15.55
C TYR A 93 -16.32 20.96 15.70
N GLU A 94 -17.26 21.15 14.78
CA GLU A 94 -18.53 20.44 14.73
C GLU A 94 -18.60 19.61 13.44
N GLU A 95 -19.07 18.36 13.55
CA GLU A 95 -19.20 17.45 12.42
C GLU A 95 -20.34 17.91 11.50
N ILE A 96 -20.06 17.99 10.19
CA ILE A 96 -21.04 18.30 9.16
C ILE A 96 -21.70 16.98 8.75
N VAL A 97 -22.96 16.81 9.12
CA VAL A 97 -23.79 15.70 8.63
C VAL A 97 -24.40 16.09 7.28
N ALA A 98 -24.58 15.14 6.36
CA ALA A 98 -25.27 15.37 5.11
C ALA A 98 -26.66 16.03 5.35
N ASP A 99 -27.06 16.96 4.48
CA ASP A 99 -28.24 17.84 4.58
C ASP A 99 -28.21 19.02 5.58
N VAL A 100 -27.08 19.28 6.24
CA VAL A 100 -26.99 20.46 7.11
C VAL A 100 -26.68 21.73 6.30
N THR A 101 -27.66 22.63 6.19
CA THR A 101 -27.44 24.04 5.82
C THR A 101 -26.35 24.64 6.72
N ALA A 102 -25.46 25.44 6.11
CA ALA A 102 -24.43 26.25 6.78
C ALA A 102 -24.84 26.76 8.18
N PRO A 103 -23.90 26.88 9.13
CA PRO A 103 -24.24 27.33 10.46
C PRO A 103 -24.82 28.75 10.33
N LYS A 104 -26.07 28.94 10.80
CA LYS A 104 -26.75 30.26 10.84
C LYS A 104 -26.15 31.20 11.90
N SER A 105 -24.90 30.96 12.29
CA SER A 105 -24.19 31.79 13.26
C SER A 105 -23.71 33.07 12.56
N PRO A 106 -23.70 34.25 13.21
CA PRO A 106 -23.21 35.51 12.64
C PRO A 106 -21.68 35.53 12.42
N ALA A 107 -21.05 34.35 12.34
CA ALA A 107 -19.63 34.21 12.11
C ALA A 107 -19.23 34.79 10.75
N LYS A 108 -18.08 35.47 10.73
CA LYS A 108 -17.53 36.06 9.51
C LYS A 108 -16.53 35.14 8.81
N TYR A 109 -16.03 34.13 9.52
CA TYR A 109 -15.05 33.19 9.02
C TYR A 109 -15.43 31.75 9.36
N VAL A 110 -15.05 30.85 8.47
CA VAL A 110 -15.17 29.39 8.64
C VAL A 110 -13.84 28.72 8.28
N LYS A 111 -13.51 27.67 9.02
CA LYS A 111 -12.49 26.68 8.68
C LYS A 111 -13.18 25.35 8.44
N VAL A 112 -12.66 24.59 7.51
CA VAL A 112 -13.14 23.24 7.21
C VAL A 112 -12.02 22.27 7.47
N LYS A 113 -12.33 21.19 8.18
CA LYS A 113 -11.40 20.09 8.41
C LYS A 113 -12.00 18.81 7.85
N ILE A 114 -11.21 18.06 7.10
CA ILE A 114 -11.56 16.74 6.58
C ILE A 114 -10.66 15.73 7.27
N GLU A 115 -11.24 14.72 7.90
CA GLU A 115 -10.53 13.58 8.48
C GLU A 115 -10.84 12.34 7.64
N ILE A 116 -9.80 11.62 7.23
CA ILE A 116 -9.89 10.38 6.45
C ILE A 116 -9.37 9.25 7.35
N VAL A 117 -10.12 8.16 7.40
CA VAL A 117 -9.77 6.94 8.16
C VAL A 117 -9.70 5.78 7.18
N ALA A 118 -8.53 5.15 7.12
CA ALA A 118 -8.31 3.99 6.26
C ALA A 118 -8.98 2.73 6.82
N GLU A 119 -9.47 1.86 5.94
CA GLU A 119 -9.76 0.48 6.31
C GLU A 119 -8.43 -0.27 6.54
N LYS A 120 -8.42 -1.21 7.48
CA LYS A 120 -7.24 -2.02 7.77
C LYS A 120 -7.28 -3.30 6.96
N GLU A 121 -6.25 -3.50 6.16
CA GLU A 121 -6.02 -4.76 5.45
C GLU A 121 -4.70 -5.41 5.90
N TYR A 122 -4.59 -6.72 5.69
CA TYR A 122 -3.33 -7.44 5.92
C TYR A 122 -2.34 -7.10 4.83
N SER A 123 -1.07 -6.93 5.21
CA SER A 123 0.02 -6.63 4.30
C SER A 123 1.19 -7.60 4.56
N ASN A 124 1.87 -8.00 3.49
CA ASN A 124 2.96 -8.96 3.56
C ASN A 124 4.31 -8.27 3.62
N PHE A 125 5.15 -8.72 4.55
CA PHE A 125 6.55 -8.30 4.65
C PHE A 125 7.44 -9.53 4.56
N TYR A 126 8.20 -9.65 3.47
CA TYR A 126 9.18 -10.72 3.31
C TYR A 126 10.53 -10.28 3.89
N ILE A 127 11.06 -11.05 4.84
CA ILE A 127 12.45 -10.90 5.30
C ILE A 127 13.41 -11.37 4.18
N ASP A 128 13.00 -12.39 3.43
CA ASP A 128 13.70 -12.90 2.26
C ASP A 128 12.70 -13.58 1.32
N ASP A 129 12.90 -13.42 0.01
CA ASP A 129 12.11 -14.08 -1.02
C ASP A 129 12.90 -15.27 -1.59
N PHE A 130 12.46 -16.48 -1.23
CA PHE A 130 13.03 -17.75 -1.70
C PHE A 130 12.50 -18.18 -3.07
N ASN A 131 11.57 -17.43 -3.67
CA ASN A 131 11.05 -17.72 -5.00
C ASN A 131 11.92 -17.15 -6.12
N GLN A 132 12.90 -16.30 -5.79
CA GLN A 132 13.83 -15.77 -6.78
C GLN A 132 14.86 -16.84 -7.19
N LYS A 133 14.64 -17.43 -8.36
CA LYS A 133 15.54 -18.43 -8.96
C LYS A 133 16.96 -17.89 -9.09
N GLY A 134 17.95 -18.67 -8.60
CA GLY A 134 19.36 -18.31 -8.69
C GLY A 134 19.87 -17.25 -7.70
N LYS A 135 19.02 -16.74 -6.78
CA LYS A 135 19.44 -15.83 -5.70
C LYS A 135 20.53 -16.44 -4.83
N TYR A 136 20.43 -17.74 -4.57
CA TYR A 136 21.41 -18.50 -3.80
C TYR A 136 22.25 -19.36 -4.75
N SER A 137 23.44 -18.87 -5.11
CA SER A 137 24.39 -19.61 -5.96
C SER A 137 25.34 -20.46 -5.11
N ASN A 138 24.81 -21.49 -4.46
CA ASN A 138 25.62 -22.47 -3.73
C ASN A 138 25.32 -23.88 -4.22
N PRO A 139 26.33 -24.69 -4.62
CA PRO A 139 26.12 -26.04 -5.16
C PRO A 139 25.50 -27.03 -4.17
N PHE A 140 25.48 -26.69 -2.87
CA PHE A 140 24.94 -27.52 -1.79
C PHE A 140 23.58 -27.05 -1.28
N ILE A 141 23.04 -25.97 -1.84
CA ILE A 141 21.75 -25.39 -1.46
C ILE A 141 20.77 -25.60 -2.61
N GLU A 142 19.53 -25.90 -2.25
CA GLU A 142 18.37 -25.89 -3.14
C GLU A 142 17.49 -24.72 -2.70
N SER A 143 17.30 -23.76 -3.60
CA SER A 143 16.42 -22.59 -3.40
C SER A 143 15.35 -22.45 -4.48
N ASP A 144 15.50 -23.16 -5.60
CA ASP A 144 14.64 -22.99 -6.79
C ASP A 144 13.22 -23.56 -6.61
N SER A 145 12.93 -24.24 -5.48
CA SER A 145 11.63 -24.80 -5.14
C SER A 145 10.78 -23.90 -4.22
N GLY A 146 11.18 -22.64 -4.01
CA GLY A 146 10.50 -21.71 -3.10
C GLY A 146 10.82 -21.95 -1.62
N SER A 147 11.82 -22.79 -1.32
CA SER A 147 12.30 -23.04 0.04
C SER A 147 13.83 -23.14 0.04
N LEU A 148 14.47 -22.61 1.08
CA LEU A 148 15.91 -22.75 1.28
C LEU A 148 16.19 -24.07 2.01
N GLY A 149 16.77 -25.02 1.28
CA GLY A 149 17.12 -26.34 1.81
C GLY A 149 18.54 -26.76 1.45
N LEU A 150 19.05 -27.77 2.15
CA LEU A 150 20.24 -28.47 1.69
C LEU A 150 19.87 -29.32 0.47
N LYS A 151 20.63 -29.18 -0.61
CA LYS A 151 20.47 -30.01 -1.80
C LYS A 151 20.77 -31.47 -1.45
N LYS A 152 19.78 -32.33 -1.63
CA LYS A 152 19.87 -33.78 -1.36
C LYS A 152 20.00 -34.61 -2.64
N LEU A 153 19.55 -34.06 -3.77
CA LEU A 153 19.58 -34.73 -5.06
C LEU A 153 20.62 -34.08 -5.96
N TYR A 154 21.55 -34.89 -6.46
CA TYR A 154 22.62 -34.47 -7.35
C TYR A 154 22.54 -35.29 -8.63
N GLN A 155 22.47 -34.62 -9.76
CA GLN A 155 22.57 -35.24 -11.08
C GLN A 155 24.00 -35.06 -11.57
N LEU A 156 24.64 -36.16 -11.91
CA LEU A 156 25.99 -36.19 -12.45
C LEU A 156 25.95 -36.95 -13.76
N ASN A 157 26.56 -36.38 -14.80
CA ASN A 157 26.73 -37.08 -16.06
C ASN A 157 27.73 -38.21 -15.88
N MET A 158 27.42 -39.37 -16.45
CA MET A 158 28.35 -40.51 -16.45
C MET A 158 29.20 -40.47 -17.72
N GLU A 159 30.47 -40.83 -17.58
CA GLU A 159 31.41 -40.91 -18.69
C GLU A 159 31.54 -42.35 -19.19
N ARG A 160 31.77 -42.50 -20.49
CA ARG A 160 32.00 -43.81 -21.12
C ARG A 160 33.38 -44.31 -20.74
N ALA A 161 33.43 -45.40 -19.96
CA ALA A 161 34.67 -45.95 -19.45
C ALA A 161 35.22 -47.08 -20.33
N LEU A 162 34.33 -47.95 -20.84
CA LEU A 162 34.72 -49.10 -21.65
C LEU A 162 33.58 -49.53 -22.56
N ASP A 163 33.92 -49.98 -23.76
CA ASP A 163 33.01 -50.69 -24.65
C ASP A 163 33.31 -52.17 -24.65
N THR A 164 32.26 -52.98 -24.54
CA THR A 164 32.34 -54.44 -24.60
C THR A 164 31.60 -54.93 -25.83
N PRO A 165 31.90 -56.16 -26.33
CA PRO A 165 31.18 -56.72 -27.47
C PRO A 165 29.66 -56.82 -27.29
N THR A 166 29.18 -56.77 -26.04
CA THR A 166 27.76 -56.91 -25.67
C THR A 166 27.18 -55.65 -25.02
N GLY A 167 27.92 -54.54 -24.91
CA GLY A 167 27.44 -53.35 -24.23
C GLY A 167 28.50 -52.28 -23.97
N MET A 168 28.23 -51.44 -22.98
CA MET A 168 29.13 -50.36 -22.57
C MET A 168 29.10 -50.19 -21.05
N VAL A 169 30.22 -49.79 -20.48
CA VAL A 169 30.37 -49.43 -19.07
C VAL A 169 30.43 -47.91 -18.98
N LEU A 170 29.50 -47.35 -18.22
CA LEU A 170 29.50 -45.95 -17.84
C LEU A 170 29.97 -45.83 -16.39
N SER A 171 30.78 -44.82 -16.09
CA SER A 171 31.30 -44.57 -14.74
C SER A 171 31.25 -43.10 -14.38
N GLN A 172 31.12 -42.80 -13.09
CA GLN A 172 31.19 -41.44 -12.57
C GLN A 172 31.90 -41.45 -11.22
N LYS A 173 32.91 -40.60 -11.07
CA LYS A 173 33.63 -40.45 -9.81
C LYS A 173 32.87 -39.52 -8.86
N VAL A 174 32.69 -39.97 -7.62
CA VAL A 174 32.05 -39.18 -6.56
C VAL A 174 33.10 -38.81 -5.52
N GLU A 175 33.29 -37.51 -5.27
CA GLU A 175 34.23 -37.02 -4.28
C GLU A 175 33.68 -37.18 -2.86
N LYS A 176 34.32 -38.00 -2.02
CA LYS A 176 33.92 -38.21 -0.61
C LYS A 176 33.79 -36.91 0.19
N VAL A 177 34.61 -35.91 -0.10
CA VAL A 177 34.57 -34.59 0.56
C VAL A 177 33.25 -33.85 0.33
N LYS A 178 32.57 -34.10 -0.79
CA LYS A 178 31.29 -33.44 -1.13
C LYS A 178 30.07 -34.10 -0.48
N PHE A 179 30.20 -35.33 0.05
CA PHE A 179 29.07 -36.11 0.56
C PHE A 179 29.39 -36.78 1.90
N LYS A 180 28.64 -36.45 2.95
CA LYS A 180 28.75 -37.11 4.25
C LYS A 180 28.15 -38.53 4.25
N LYS A 181 27.08 -38.74 3.47
CA LYS A 181 26.36 -40.01 3.34
C LYS A 181 25.70 -40.07 1.96
N LEU A 182 25.65 -41.25 1.36
CA LEU A 182 24.89 -41.54 0.15
C LEU A 182 23.81 -42.58 0.49
N ASP A 183 22.55 -42.19 0.39
CA ASP A 183 21.42 -43.07 0.72
C ASP A 183 20.98 -43.94 -0.46
N SER A 184 21.06 -43.41 -1.70
CA SER A 184 20.70 -44.16 -2.91
C SER A 184 21.40 -43.61 -4.15
N ILE A 185 21.58 -44.48 -5.15
CA ILE A 185 22.04 -44.12 -6.50
C ILE A 185 20.99 -44.62 -7.48
N ARG A 186 20.55 -43.75 -8.39
CA ARG A 186 19.65 -44.12 -9.50
C ARG A 186 20.33 -43.77 -10.82
N VAL A 187 20.22 -44.68 -11.78
CA VAL A 187 20.69 -44.48 -13.15
C VAL A 187 19.48 -44.32 -14.05
N SER A 188 19.42 -43.20 -14.76
CA SER A 188 18.37 -42.90 -15.73
C SER A 188 19.01 -42.63 -17.09
N LYS A 189 18.30 -42.97 -18.17
CA LYS A 189 18.66 -42.49 -19.51
C LYS A 189 18.40 -40.98 -19.54
N GLY A 190 19.46 -40.19 -19.74
CA GLY A 190 19.37 -38.76 -20.01
C GLY A 190 18.97 -38.49 -21.45
#